data_AF-A0A1H7ICV4-F1
#
_entry.id   AF-A0A1H7ICV4-F1
#
_cell.length_a   1.000
_cell.length_b   1.000
_cell.length_c   1.000
_cell.angle_alpha   90.00
_cell.angle_beta   90.00
_cell.angle_gamma   90.00
#
_symmetry.space_group_name_H-M   'P 1'
#
loop_
_entity.id
_entity.type
_entity.pdbx_description
1 polymer ?
#
loop_
_entity_poly.entity_id
_entity_poly.type
_entity_poly.pdbx_seq_one_letter_code
_entity_poly.pdbx_strand_id
1 'polypeptide(L)'
;MAENLLVGALTNGQYKKTTASTEATKTETTNSTSKTASKNKGTEYNQEMFLKLLTAEMQYQDPLEPTDNSQYITQLASFTQIETLQTVQSSMESLQANSMVGKVVSLTVDGETIEGKVDFIKKGDDGAMKVSVNGNLYDMSKVDSVVDEEYYSARYMASLLTDAINQLPKAEEVTLKDEEKVGLAISYYNAMDAYSLSFVGKEALEKYNAVVSQFNKLKAAKEAADKEREEAIKKAAEEAAKAAEAAANQSSTTAETSSTSSQTSEETNTTTDTTTQAEENAASAIVAETTTTEGTTQSEETTGTSPIEEVVSGEEA
;
A
#
# COMPACT_ATOMS: atom_id res chain seq x y z
N MET A 1 -20.04 64.94 -46.80
CA MET A 1 -19.17 63.93 -46.16
C MET A 1 -19.78 63.67 -44.79
N ALA A 2 -20.02 62.42 -44.41
CA ALA A 2 -20.59 62.08 -43.11
C ALA A 2 -19.51 61.40 -42.26
N GLU A 3 -19.43 61.76 -40.99
CA GLU A 3 -18.33 61.40 -40.09
C GLU A 3 -18.46 59.94 -39.63
N ASN A 4 -17.37 59.19 -39.74
CA ASN A 4 -17.33 57.79 -39.34
C ASN A 4 -16.91 57.67 -37.87
N LEU A 5 -17.80 58.06 -36.95
CA LEU A 5 -17.54 58.00 -35.50
C LEU A 5 -17.41 56.55 -35.00
N LEU A 6 -16.30 56.25 -34.32
CA LEU A 6 -16.06 54.95 -33.67
C LEU A 6 -16.98 54.71 -32.45
N VAL A 7 -17.50 55.78 -31.84
CA VAL A 7 -18.33 55.74 -30.63
C VAL A 7 -19.74 56.23 -30.95
N GLY A 8 -20.75 55.49 -30.52
CA GLY A 8 -22.15 55.82 -30.77
C GLY A 8 -22.68 56.94 -29.87
N ALA A 9 -23.61 57.75 -30.41
CA ALA A 9 -24.27 58.80 -29.66
C ALA A 9 -25.20 58.23 -28.56
N LEU A 10 -25.22 58.89 -27.39
CA LEU A 10 -26.21 58.60 -26.35
C LEU A 10 -27.57 59.16 -26.78
N THR A 11 -28.62 58.33 -26.66
CA THR A 11 -30.02 58.78 -26.73
C THR A 11 -30.79 58.17 -25.58
N ASN A 12 -31.48 59.01 -24.78
CA ASN A 12 -32.21 58.62 -23.57
C ASN A 12 -31.42 57.70 -22.61
N GLY A 13 -30.13 57.99 -22.39
CA GLY A 13 -29.30 57.26 -21.43
C GLY A 13 -28.87 55.85 -21.85
N GLN A 14 -29.18 55.41 -23.08
CA GLN A 14 -28.68 54.16 -23.62
C GLN A 14 -27.77 54.38 -24.83
N TYR A 15 -26.64 53.66 -24.85
CA TYR A 15 -25.63 53.73 -25.89
C TYR A 15 -26.08 52.92 -27.12
N LYS A 16 -26.21 53.57 -28.28
CA LYS A 16 -26.49 52.88 -29.55
C LYS A 16 -25.20 52.52 -30.27
N LYS A 17 -24.84 51.23 -30.26
CA LYS A 17 -23.62 50.70 -30.89
C LYS A 17 -23.65 50.92 -32.41
N THR A 18 -22.56 51.44 -32.98
CA THR A 18 -22.42 51.65 -34.44
C THR A 18 -22.12 50.33 -35.17
N THR A 19 -22.31 50.30 -36.49
CA THR A 19 -21.97 49.15 -37.34
C THR A 19 -20.49 48.77 -37.21
N ALA A 20 -19.58 49.75 -37.25
CA ALA A 20 -18.14 49.55 -37.05
C ALA A 20 -17.80 48.91 -35.69
N SER A 21 -18.47 49.35 -34.61
CA SER A 21 -18.28 48.77 -33.27
C SER A 21 -18.84 47.33 -33.18
N THR A 22 -19.83 46.99 -34.01
CA THR A 22 -20.40 45.63 -34.09
C THR A 22 -19.48 44.68 -34.87
N GLU A 23 -18.85 45.13 -35.96
CA GLU A 23 -17.84 44.36 -36.68
C GLU A 23 -16.60 44.07 -35.81
N ALA A 24 -16.13 45.06 -35.02
CA ALA A 24 -15.01 44.88 -34.10
C ALA A 24 -15.23 43.81 -33.01
N THR A 25 -16.48 43.36 -32.78
CA THR A 25 -16.82 42.31 -31.79
C THR A 25 -17.08 40.94 -32.44
N LYS A 26 -17.01 40.82 -33.77
CA LYS A 26 -17.39 39.57 -34.47
C LYS A 26 -16.21 38.64 -34.78
N THR A 27 -14.97 39.05 -34.51
CA THR A 27 -13.75 38.32 -34.90
C THR A 27 -13.09 37.59 -33.73
N GLU A 28 -13.84 36.76 -32.99
CA GLU A 28 -13.29 35.58 -32.28
C GLU A 28 -14.35 34.47 -32.23
N THR A 29 -14.41 33.63 -33.25
CA THR A 29 -15.10 32.34 -33.22
C THR A 29 -14.39 31.37 -34.15
N THR A 30 -13.29 30.79 -33.66
CA THR A 30 -12.64 29.62 -34.27
C THR A 30 -12.03 28.75 -33.18
N ASN A 31 -12.74 27.64 -32.95
CA ASN A 31 -12.35 26.34 -32.38
C ASN A 31 -10.99 26.17 -31.66
N SER A 32 -11.08 25.58 -30.46
CA SER A 32 -10.01 25.11 -29.58
C SER A 32 -8.74 24.53 -30.24
N THR A 33 -7.56 24.91 -29.70
CA THR A 33 -6.55 23.99 -29.11
C THR A 33 -5.52 24.82 -28.31
N SER A 34 -4.94 24.26 -27.22
CA SER A 34 -3.91 24.83 -26.33
C SER A 34 -4.33 25.99 -25.39
N LYS A 35 -4.82 25.62 -24.20
CA LYS A 35 -5.20 26.52 -23.09
C LYS A 35 -4.04 26.69 -22.08
N THR A 36 -2.92 27.29 -22.49
CA THR A 36 -1.76 27.49 -21.58
C THR A 36 -0.96 28.79 -21.79
N ALA A 37 -1.66 29.94 -21.85
CA ALA A 37 -1.05 31.25 -21.64
C ALA A 37 -2.11 32.28 -21.24
N SER A 38 -1.69 33.41 -20.67
CA SER A 38 -2.52 34.61 -20.47
C SER A 38 -3.63 34.55 -19.39
N LYS A 39 -3.23 34.37 -18.13
CA LYS A 39 -3.96 34.99 -16.99
C LYS A 39 -3.26 36.23 -16.41
N ASN A 40 -1.97 36.45 -16.73
CA ASN A 40 -1.18 37.60 -16.25
C ASN A 40 -1.20 38.84 -17.18
N LYS A 41 -1.77 38.74 -18.40
CA LYS A 41 -1.82 39.89 -19.31
C LYS A 41 -2.87 40.95 -18.94
N GLY A 42 -3.86 40.59 -18.10
CA GLY A 42 -4.87 41.53 -17.59
C GLY A 42 -4.25 42.54 -16.63
N THR A 43 -3.52 42.05 -15.62
CA THR A 43 -2.79 42.85 -14.64
C THR A 43 -1.78 43.82 -15.28
N GLU A 44 -0.97 43.34 -16.24
CA GLU A 44 0.02 44.19 -16.92
C GLU A 44 -0.66 45.30 -17.72
N TYR A 45 -1.70 44.97 -18.49
CA TYR A 45 -2.47 45.94 -19.27
C TYR A 45 -3.17 46.98 -18.38
N ASN A 46 -3.75 46.57 -17.25
CA ASN A 46 -4.40 47.47 -16.30
C ASN A 46 -3.41 48.43 -15.63
N GLN A 47 -2.21 47.96 -15.26
CA GLN A 47 -1.15 48.80 -14.71
C GLN A 47 -0.57 49.78 -15.76
N GLU A 48 -0.28 49.31 -16.98
CA GLU A 48 0.20 50.18 -18.06
C GLU A 48 -0.84 51.24 -18.45
N MET A 49 -2.12 50.87 -18.52
CA MET A 49 -3.22 51.80 -18.80
C MET A 49 -3.40 52.82 -17.67
N PHE A 50 -3.31 52.40 -16.40
CA PHE A 50 -3.32 53.31 -15.24
C PHE A 50 -2.15 54.30 -15.28
N LEU A 51 -0.92 53.82 -15.49
CA LEU A 51 0.27 54.68 -15.57
C LEU A 51 0.17 55.67 -16.72
N LYS A 52 -0.32 55.24 -17.89
CA LYS A 52 -0.53 56.10 -19.06
C LYS A 52 -1.59 57.18 -18.80
N LEU A 53 -2.66 56.84 -18.10
CA LEU A 53 -3.74 57.77 -17.75
C LEU A 53 -3.29 58.78 -16.68
N LEU A 54 -2.55 58.33 -15.66
CA LEU A 54 -1.89 59.19 -14.65
C LEU A 54 -0.89 60.18 -15.28
N THR A 55 -0.11 59.71 -16.27
CA THR A 55 0.86 60.56 -17.00
C THR A 55 0.17 61.53 -17.97
N ALA A 56 -1.03 61.18 -18.45
CA ALA A 56 -1.86 62.07 -19.27
C ALA A 56 -2.47 63.20 -18.42
N GLU A 57 -3.01 62.90 -17.23
CA GLU A 57 -3.49 63.95 -16.32
C GLU A 57 -2.35 64.90 -15.91
N MET A 58 -1.18 64.40 -15.53
CA MET A 58 -0.04 65.25 -15.18
C MET A 58 0.42 66.20 -16.31
N GLN A 59 0.07 65.92 -17.58
CA GLN A 59 0.35 66.80 -18.72
C GLN A 59 -0.80 67.73 -19.12
N TYR A 60 -2.05 67.44 -18.72
CA TYR A 60 -3.26 68.12 -19.23
C TYR A 60 -4.18 68.70 -18.14
N GLN A 61 -3.74 68.79 -16.89
CA GLN A 61 -4.49 69.45 -15.81
C GLN A 61 -4.53 70.98 -16.01
N ASP A 62 -5.61 71.46 -16.62
CA ASP A 62 -6.07 72.85 -16.45
C ASP A 62 -6.60 73.01 -15.01
N PRO A 63 -6.07 73.94 -14.20
CA PRO A 63 -6.40 74.05 -12.78
C PRO A 63 -7.86 74.44 -12.46
N LEU A 64 -8.71 74.68 -13.46
CA LEU A 64 -10.10 75.12 -13.26
C LEU A 64 -11.16 74.00 -13.22
N GLU A 65 -10.92 72.78 -13.74
CA GLU A 65 -11.88 71.65 -13.68
C GLU A 65 -11.23 70.26 -13.40
N PRO A 66 -10.89 69.95 -12.13
CA PRO A 66 -10.15 68.71 -11.78
C PRO A 66 -11.02 67.48 -11.45
N THR A 67 -12.36 67.51 -11.61
CA THR A 67 -13.25 66.65 -10.80
C THR A 67 -13.63 65.27 -11.36
N ASP A 68 -13.74 65.09 -12.69
CA ASP A 68 -14.37 63.86 -13.25
C ASP A 68 -13.36 62.71 -13.49
N ASN A 69 -12.27 62.99 -14.22
CA ASN A 69 -11.28 61.97 -14.61
C ASN A 69 -10.51 61.38 -13.40
N SER A 70 -10.21 62.21 -12.39
CA SER A 70 -9.51 61.79 -11.16
C SER A 70 -10.30 60.71 -10.39
N GLN A 71 -11.64 60.79 -10.41
CA GLN A 71 -12.50 59.82 -9.74
C GLN A 71 -12.46 58.44 -10.44
N TYR A 72 -12.40 58.43 -11.77
CA TYR A 72 -12.25 57.19 -12.55
C TYR A 72 -10.87 56.53 -12.36
N ILE A 73 -9.80 57.32 -12.34
CA ILE A 73 -8.43 56.84 -12.04
C ILE A 73 -8.35 56.24 -10.64
N THR A 74 -8.98 56.88 -9.65
CA THR A 74 -9.03 56.38 -8.27
C THR A 74 -9.73 55.01 -8.17
N GLN A 75 -10.83 54.83 -8.92
CA GLN A 75 -11.56 53.57 -8.98
C GLN A 75 -10.74 52.47 -9.71
N LEU A 76 -10.06 52.79 -10.82
CA LEU A 76 -9.16 51.86 -11.50
C LEU A 76 -7.95 51.45 -10.64
N ALA A 77 -7.36 52.39 -9.89
CA ALA A 77 -6.29 52.10 -8.94
C ALA A 77 -6.75 51.11 -7.87
N SER A 78 -7.98 51.28 -7.37
CA SER A 78 -8.58 50.36 -6.39
C SER A 78 -8.80 48.95 -6.96
N PHE A 79 -9.28 48.83 -8.20
CA PHE A 79 -9.40 47.52 -8.86
C PHE A 79 -8.04 46.86 -9.09
N THR A 80 -7.03 47.61 -9.54
CA THR A 80 -5.67 47.10 -9.76
C THR A 80 -5.03 46.60 -8.46
N GLN A 81 -5.29 47.26 -7.33
CA GLN A 81 -4.85 46.80 -6.01
C GLN A 81 -5.53 45.47 -5.62
N ILE A 82 -6.84 45.32 -5.85
CA ILE A 82 -7.57 44.07 -5.58
C ILE A 82 -7.06 42.92 -6.46
N GLU A 83 -6.83 43.17 -7.76
CA GLU A 83 -6.27 42.17 -8.70
C GLU A 83 -4.85 41.74 -8.27
N THR A 84 -4.03 42.68 -7.79
CA THR A 84 -2.70 42.41 -7.23
C THR A 84 -2.80 41.57 -5.95
N LEU A 85 -3.73 41.89 -5.04
CA LEU A 85 -3.95 41.11 -3.81
C LEU A 85 -4.41 39.68 -4.11
N GLN A 86 -5.31 39.48 -5.08
CA GLN A 86 -5.72 38.14 -5.54
C GLN A 86 -4.55 37.36 -6.16
N THR A 87 -3.65 38.04 -6.88
CA THR A 87 -2.43 37.43 -7.45
C THR A 87 -1.44 37.02 -6.35
N VAL A 88 -1.27 37.85 -5.32
CA VAL A 88 -0.45 37.54 -4.14
C VAL A 88 -1.04 36.38 -3.35
N GLN A 89 -2.36 36.37 -3.11
CA GLN A 89 -3.06 35.25 -2.46
C GLN A 89 -2.86 33.95 -3.25
N SER A 90 -3.09 33.95 -4.57
CA SER A 90 -2.87 32.78 -5.44
C SER A 90 -1.41 32.27 -5.39
N SER A 91 -0.44 33.19 -5.25
CA SER A 91 0.98 32.86 -5.13
C SER A 91 1.31 32.27 -3.76
N MET A 92 0.67 32.77 -2.70
CA MET A 92 0.80 32.26 -1.33
C MET A 92 0.17 30.86 -1.19
N GLU A 93 -1.00 30.64 -1.77
CA GLU A 93 -1.65 29.32 -1.86
C GLU A 93 -0.75 28.33 -2.61
N SER A 94 -0.12 28.75 -3.71
CA SER A 94 0.85 27.93 -4.45
C SER A 94 2.11 27.62 -3.62
N LEU A 95 2.62 28.58 -2.85
CA LEU A 95 3.78 28.37 -1.96
C LEU A 95 3.44 27.40 -0.81
N GLN A 96 2.31 27.61 -0.14
CA GLN A 96 1.80 26.71 0.88
C GLN A 96 1.61 25.30 0.31
N ALA A 97 1.03 25.20 -0.89
CA ALA A 97 0.89 23.92 -1.59
C ALA A 97 2.26 23.24 -1.77
N ASN A 98 3.21 23.90 -2.43
CA ASN A 98 4.54 23.33 -2.66
C ASN A 98 5.24 22.87 -1.36
N SER A 99 4.98 23.52 -0.22
CA SER A 99 5.53 23.10 1.09
C SER A 99 4.94 21.79 1.64
N MET A 100 3.77 21.36 1.17
CA MET A 100 3.17 20.06 1.55
C MET A 100 3.74 18.88 0.77
N VAL A 101 4.41 19.10 -0.37
CA VAL A 101 4.97 17.99 -1.18
C VAL A 101 6.00 17.22 -0.35
N GLY A 102 5.82 15.90 -0.26
CA GLY A 102 6.63 15.03 0.58
C GLY A 102 6.28 15.04 2.07
N LYS A 103 5.32 15.85 2.54
CA LYS A 103 4.77 15.78 3.90
C LYS A 103 3.58 14.84 3.96
N VAL A 104 3.25 14.39 5.17
CA VAL A 104 1.99 13.68 5.42
C VAL A 104 0.89 14.70 5.64
N VAL A 105 -0.30 14.44 5.13
CA VAL A 105 -1.49 15.28 5.34
C VAL A 105 -2.68 14.43 5.74
N SER A 106 -3.58 15.04 6.50
CA SER A 106 -4.89 14.51 6.84
C SER A 106 -5.94 15.32 6.11
N LEU A 107 -6.82 14.66 5.34
CA LEU A 107 -7.87 15.28 4.53
C LEU A 107 -9.24 14.76 4.97
N THR A 108 -10.27 15.61 4.92
CA THR A 108 -11.65 15.16 5.12
C THR A 108 -12.41 15.15 3.80
N VAL A 109 -12.81 13.97 3.33
CA VAL A 109 -13.56 13.76 2.08
C VAL A 109 -14.86 13.04 2.44
N ASP A 110 -15.99 13.67 2.14
CA ASP A 110 -17.35 13.15 2.37
C ASP A 110 -17.65 12.65 3.80
N GLY A 111 -16.89 13.13 4.78
CA GLY A 111 -16.99 12.79 6.20
C GLY A 111 -15.96 11.76 6.68
N GLU A 112 -15.20 11.16 5.77
CA GLU A 112 -14.10 10.23 6.07
C GLU A 112 -12.76 10.96 6.11
N THR A 113 -11.91 10.58 7.07
CA THR A 113 -10.52 11.06 7.16
C THR A 113 -9.61 10.17 6.33
N ILE A 114 -8.94 10.77 5.35
CA ILE A 114 -7.93 10.13 4.52
C ILE A 114 -6.58 10.69 4.95
N GLU A 115 -5.64 9.81 5.31
CA GLU A 115 -4.26 10.22 5.64
C GLU A 115 -3.27 9.63 4.64
N GLY A 116 -2.21 10.37 4.35
CA GLY A 116 -1.15 9.88 3.47
C GLY A 116 -0.12 10.94 3.12
N LYS A 117 0.98 10.48 2.51
CA LYS A 117 2.06 11.33 2.05
C LYS A 117 1.67 12.00 0.73
N VAL A 118 1.97 13.29 0.58
CA VAL A 118 1.73 14.03 -0.67
C VAL A 118 2.84 13.69 -1.66
N ASP A 119 2.46 13.08 -2.78
CA ASP A 119 3.41 12.70 -3.85
C ASP A 119 3.81 13.91 -4.70
N PHE A 120 2.80 14.66 -5.15
CA PHE A 120 2.94 15.85 -5.98
C PHE A 120 1.70 16.72 -5.87
N ILE A 121 1.79 17.93 -6.44
CA ILE A 121 0.70 18.88 -6.51
C ILE A 121 0.57 19.36 -7.94
N LYS A 122 -0.66 19.57 -8.39
CA LYS A 122 -0.95 20.13 -9.72
C LYS A 122 -2.04 21.18 -9.64
N LYS A 123 -2.06 22.06 -10.64
CA LYS A 123 -3.18 22.96 -10.87
C LYS A 123 -4.25 22.23 -11.70
N GLY A 124 -5.51 22.29 -11.28
CA GLY A 124 -6.65 21.75 -12.03
C GLY A 124 -7.08 22.65 -13.20
N ASP A 125 -7.98 22.15 -14.04
CA ASP A 125 -8.55 22.89 -15.18
C ASP A 125 -9.45 24.07 -14.76
N ASP A 126 -9.98 23.97 -13.55
CA ASP A 126 -10.66 24.99 -12.74
C ASP A 126 -9.71 26.11 -12.25
N GLY A 127 -8.40 25.83 -12.23
CA GLY A 127 -7.37 26.69 -11.68
C GLY A 127 -7.12 26.51 -10.18
N ALA A 128 -7.79 25.58 -9.50
CA ALA A 128 -7.54 25.25 -8.10
C ALA A 128 -6.26 24.40 -7.95
N MET A 129 -5.63 24.47 -6.78
CA MET A 129 -4.50 23.58 -6.45
C MET A 129 -5.04 22.24 -5.94
N LYS A 130 -4.54 21.12 -6.46
CA LYS A 130 -4.93 19.77 -6.09
C LYS A 130 -3.71 18.97 -5.60
N VAL A 131 -3.88 18.25 -4.50
CA VAL A 131 -2.87 17.40 -3.85
C VAL A 131 -3.05 15.95 -4.28
N SER A 132 -1.95 15.25 -4.60
CA SER A 132 -1.96 13.80 -4.83
C SER A 132 -1.63 13.08 -3.53
N VAL A 133 -2.56 12.26 -3.02
CA VAL A 133 -2.40 11.47 -1.81
C VAL A 133 -2.99 10.08 -2.07
N ASN A 134 -2.23 9.02 -1.74
CA ASN A 134 -2.62 7.62 -1.98
C ASN A 134 -3.07 7.38 -3.45
N GLY A 135 -2.36 7.98 -4.41
CA GLY A 135 -2.65 7.91 -5.85
C GLY A 135 -3.88 8.70 -6.33
N ASN A 136 -4.64 9.33 -5.44
CA ASN A 136 -5.85 10.09 -5.75
C ASN A 136 -5.63 11.60 -5.62
N LEU A 137 -6.40 12.38 -6.37
CA LEU A 137 -6.27 13.84 -6.43
C LEU A 137 -7.42 14.54 -5.72
N TYR A 138 -7.09 15.27 -4.66
CA TYR A 138 -8.04 16.02 -3.84
C TYR A 138 -7.79 17.53 -3.97
N ASP A 139 -8.82 18.35 -3.80
CA ASP A 139 -8.64 19.80 -3.74
C ASP A 139 -7.88 20.19 -2.47
N MET A 140 -6.97 21.16 -2.58
CA MET A 140 -6.17 21.65 -1.44
C MET A 140 -7.03 22.08 -0.24
N SER A 141 -8.23 22.62 -0.50
CA SER A 141 -9.19 23.03 0.53
C SER A 141 -9.79 21.87 1.35
N LYS A 142 -9.49 20.62 1.00
CA LYS A 142 -9.86 19.41 1.77
C LYS A 142 -8.79 18.97 2.77
N VAL A 143 -7.58 19.51 2.68
CA VAL A 143 -6.51 19.26 3.66
C VAL A 143 -6.87 19.98 4.96
N ASP A 144 -7.05 19.21 6.03
CA ASP A 144 -7.34 19.72 7.37
C ASP A 144 -6.04 20.04 8.12
N SER A 145 -5.06 19.14 8.05
CA SER A 145 -3.77 19.29 8.75
C SER A 145 -2.60 18.69 7.98
N VAL A 146 -1.41 19.24 8.22
CA VAL A 146 -0.12 18.70 7.79
C VAL A 146 0.53 18.04 9.01
N VAL A 147 0.90 16.78 8.85
CA VAL A 147 1.42 15.92 9.92
C VAL A 147 2.91 15.68 9.67
N ASP A 148 3.69 15.66 10.75
CA ASP A 148 5.11 15.31 10.65
C ASP A 148 5.30 13.82 10.32
N GLU A 149 6.31 13.51 9.51
CA GLU A 149 6.54 12.16 8.98
C GLU A 149 7.02 11.17 10.06
N GLU A 150 7.80 11.64 11.05
CA GLU A 150 8.24 10.83 12.19
C GLU A 150 7.07 10.56 13.14
N TYR A 151 6.27 11.60 13.45
CA TYR A 151 5.05 11.46 14.24
C TYR A 151 4.04 10.50 13.60
N TYR A 152 3.78 10.65 12.30
CA TYR A 152 2.85 9.78 11.57
C TYR A 152 3.33 8.32 11.57
N SER A 153 4.61 8.09 11.25
CA SER A 153 5.20 6.75 11.25
C SER A 153 5.14 6.09 12.64
N ALA A 154 5.46 6.85 13.69
CA ALA A 154 5.39 6.39 15.07
C ALA A 154 3.96 6.03 15.51
N ARG A 155 2.96 6.85 15.13
CA ARG A 155 1.54 6.58 15.39
C ARG A 155 1.02 5.37 14.61
N TYR A 156 1.38 5.26 13.34
CA TYR A 156 0.96 4.15 12.49
C TYR A 156 1.52 2.82 13.00
N MET A 157 2.82 2.76 13.34
CA MET A 157 3.44 1.56 13.94
C MET A 157 2.84 1.21 15.30
N ALA A 158 2.53 2.21 16.13
CA ALA A 158 1.84 1.98 17.40
C ALA A 158 0.41 1.41 17.22
N SER A 159 -0.31 1.83 16.17
CA SER A 159 -1.58 1.20 15.79
C SER A 159 -1.38 -0.25 15.37
N LEU A 160 -0.48 -0.52 14.43
CA LEU A 160 -0.19 -1.90 13.95
C LEU A 160 0.19 -2.85 15.09
N LEU A 161 1.04 -2.41 16.02
CA LEU A 161 1.37 -3.20 17.21
C LEU A 161 0.15 -3.40 18.12
N THR A 162 -0.65 -2.35 18.35
CA THR A 162 -1.87 -2.45 19.17
C THR A 162 -2.89 -3.43 18.55
N ASP A 163 -3.07 -3.38 17.22
CA ASP A 163 -3.96 -4.28 16.48
C ASP A 163 -3.45 -5.74 16.50
N ALA A 164 -2.13 -5.95 16.34
CA ALA A 164 -1.52 -7.26 16.51
C ALA A 164 -1.72 -7.79 17.95
N ILE A 165 -1.53 -6.96 18.97
CA ILE A 165 -1.78 -7.30 20.38
C ILE A 165 -3.26 -7.63 20.62
N ASN A 166 -4.18 -6.92 19.98
CA ASN A 166 -5.62 -7.19 20.09
C ASN A 166 -5.98 -8.57 19.52
N GLN A 167 -5.33 -9.00 18.43
CA GLN A 167 -5.49 -10.34 17.84
C GLN A 167 -4.84 -11.48 18.65
N LEU A 168 -3.97 -11.19 19.62
CA LEU A 168 -3.39 -12.21 20.50
C LEU A 168 -4.46 -12.79 21.46
N PRO A 169 -4.46 -14.11 21.71
CA PRO A 169 -5.27 -14.73 22.76
C PRO A 169 -4.87 -14.20 24.15
N LYS A 170 -5.62 -14.59 25.19
CA LYS A 170 -5.16 -14.33 26.57
C LYS A 170 -3.89 -15.11 26.87
N ALA A 171 -3.08 -14.62 27.81
CA ALA A 171 -1.82 -15.29 28.21
C ALA A 171 -2.01 -16.70 28.78
N GLU A 172 -3.22 -17.05 29.24
CA GLU A 172 -3.62 -18.39 29.70
C GLU A 172 -4.08 -19.31 28.55
N GLU A 173 -4.50 -18.73 27.42
CA GLU A 173 -5.07 -19.40 26.25
C GLU A 173 -4.05 -19.52 25.10
N VAL A 174 -2.87 -18.90 25.22
CA VAL A 174 -1.83 -18.91 24.18
C VAL A 174 -1.29 -20.31 23.93
N THR A 175 -1.13 -20.67 22.65
CA THR A 175 -0.61 -21.97 22.25
C THR A 175 0.55 -21.81 21.27
N LEU A 176 1.24 -22.93 20.98
CA LEU A 176 2.26 -22.98 19.94
C LEU A 176 1.70 -22.76 18.51
N LYS A 177 0.36 -22.79 18.32
CA LYS A 177 -0.27 -22.46 17.03
C LYS A 177 -0.33 -20.95 16.78
N ASP A 178 -0.16 -20.13 17.81
CA ASP A 178 -0.23 -18.67 17.71
C ASP A 178 1.13 -18.04 17.33
N GLU A 179 2.12 -18.86 16.93
CA GLU A 179 3.49 -18.43 16.60
C GLU A 179 3.54 -17.31 15.56
N GLU A 180 2.71 -17.36 14.52
CA GLU A 180 2.64 -16.31 13.50
C GLU A 180 2.17 -14.97 14.07
N LYS A 181 1.11 -14.97 14.91
CA LYS A 181 0.55 -13.76 15.52
C LYS A 181 1.49 -13.16 16.57
N VAL A 182 2.06 -14.03 17.41
CA VAL A 182 3.03 -13.65 18.44
C VAL A 182 4.31 -13.11 17.77
N GLY A 183 4.79 -13.78 16.72
CA GLY A 183 5.92 -13.34 15.91
C GLY A 183 5.67 -11.99 15.24
N LEU A 184 4.47 -11.76 14.70
CA LEU A 184 4.08 -10.48 14.12
C LEU A 184 4.12 -9.35 15.15
N ALA A 185 3.50 -9.53 16.32
CA ALA A 185 3.54 -8.56 17.40
C ALA A 185 4.98 -8.28 17.90
N ILE A 186 5.81 -9.31 18.02
CA ILE A 186 7.24 -9.16 18.36
C ILE A 186 7.99 -8.38 17.27
N SER A 187 7.68 -8.61 15.99
CA SER A 187 8.34 -7.91 14.88
C SER A 187 8.04 -6.41 14.90
N TYR A 188 6.78 -6.01 15.14
CA TYR A 188 6.41 -4.61 15.29
C TYR A 188 7.04 -3.99 16.54
N TYR A 189 6.98 -4.66 17.70
CA TYR A 189 7.61 -4.17 18.92
C TYR A 189 9.12 -3.93 18.76
N ASN A 190 9.84 -4.84 18.10
CA ASN A 190 11.29 -4.71 17.88
C ASN A 190 11.65 -3.67 16.80
N ALA A 191 10.73 -3.34 15.89
CA ALA A 191 10.91 -2.29 14.88
C ALA A 191 10.63 -0.89 15.43
N MET A 192 9.98 -0.78 16.60
CA MET A 192 9.62 0.48 17.23
C MET A 192 10.69 0.98 18.19
N ASP A 193 10.88 2.30 18.20
CA ASP A 193 11.74 3.00 19.14
C ASP A 193 10.97 3.46 20.39
N ALA A 194 11.66 4.09 21.34
CA ALA A 194 11.05 4.58 22.57
C ALA A 194 9.98 5.66 22.33
N TYR A 195 10.10 6.46 21.26
CA TYR A 195 9.09 7.45 20.89
C TYR A 195 7.82 6.77 20.37
N SER A 196 7.95 5.83 19.43
CA SER A 196 6.83 5.08 18.87
C SER A 196 6.11 4.25 19.94
N LEU A 197 6.86 3.58 20.82
CA LEU A 197 6.30 2.81 21.93
C LEU A 197 5.53 3.68 22.93
N SER A 198 5.82 4.99 23.04
CA SER A 198 5.09 5.91 23.93
C SER A 198 3.62 6.12 23.54
N PHE A 199 3.26 5.82 22.29
CA PHE A 199 1.88 5.88 21.81
C PHE A 199 1.08 4.58 22.04
N VAL A 200 1.73 3.49 22.46
CA VAL A 200 1.07 2.22 22.76
C VAL A 200 0.50 2.24 24.18
N GLY A 201 -0.75 1.80 24.35
CA GLY A 201 -1.40 1.75 25.66
C GLY A 201 -0.66 0.82 26.63
N LYS A 202 -0.49 1.25 27.89
CA LYS A 202 0.17 0.45 28.94
C LYS A 202 -0.45 -0.94 29.10
N GLU A 203 -1.77 -1.02 29.09
CA GLU A 203 -2.54 -2.27 29.18
C GLU A 203 -2.26 -3.21 27.99
N ALA A 204 -2.10 -2.67 26.78
CA ALA A 204 -1.70 -3.44 25.60
C ALA A 204 -0.25 -3.98 25.76
N LEU A 205 0.68 -3.15 26.25
CA LEU A 205 2.05 -3.58 26.54
C LEU A 205 2.11 -4.65 27.66
N GLU A 206 1.28 -4.55 28.69
CA GLU A 206 1.14 -5.56 29.74
C GLU A 206 0.61 -6.89 29.17
N LYS A 207 -0.45 -6.85 28.34
CA LYS A 207 -0.97 -8.03 27.62
C LYS A 207 0.11 -8.65 26.73
N TYR A 208 0.80 -7.84 25.93
CA TYR A 208 1.91 -8.26 25.05
C TYR A 208 2.99 -9.02 25.82
N ASN A 209 3.53 -8.41 26.89
CA ASN A 209 4.59 -8.99 27.70
C ASN A 209 4.15 -10.32 28.35
N ALA A 210 2.90 -10.40 28.82
CA ALA A 210 2.35 -11.62 29.40
C ALA A 210 2.23 -12.75 28.36
N VAL A 211 1.68 -12.47 27.17
CA VAL A 211 1.51 -13.45 26.10
C VAL A 211 2.87 -13.93 25.57
N VAL A 212 3.80 -13.01 25.27
CA VAL A 212 5.15 -13.36 24.79
C VAL A 212 5.93 -14.17 25.83
N SER A 213 5.83 -13.84 27.12
CA SER A 213 6.45 -14.63 28.19
C SER A 213 5.93 -16.07 28.25
N GLN A 214 4.62 -16.27 28.14
CA GLN A 214 4.03 -17.61 28.18
C GLN A 214 4.32 -18.40 26.90
N PHE A 215 4.22 -17.76 25.72
CA PHE A 215 4.58 -18.37 24.45
C PHE A 215 6.03 -18.87 24.43
N ASN A 216 6.98 -18.04 24.89
CA ASN A 216 8.40 -18.43 24.96
C ASN A 216 8.65 -19.59 25.93
N LYS A 217 7.92 -19.67 27.06
CA LYS A 217 8.00 -20.83 27.96
C LYS A 217 7.47 -22.10 27.30
N LEU A 218 6.34 -22.03 26.60
CA LEU A 218 5.79 -23.17 25.87
C LEU A 218 6.76 -23.66 24.78
N LYS A 219 7.38 -22.73 24.05
CA LYS A 219 8.36 -23.04 23.01
C LYS A 219 9.60 -23.72 23.60
N ALA A 220 10.19 -23.15 24.64
CA ALA A 220 11.34 -23.75 25.34
C ALA A 220 11.01 -25.12 25.94
N ALA A 221 9.81 -25.31 26.51
CA ALA A 221 9.37 -26.59 27.05
C ALA A 221 9.22 -27.67 25.95
N LYS A 222 8.70 -27.30 24.78
CA LYS A 222 8.65 -28.21 23.62
C LYS A 222 10.06 -28.55 23.12
N GLU A 223 10.92 -27.56 22.95
CA GLU A 223 12.31 -27.78 22.49
C GLU A 223 13.11 -28.68 23.44
N ALA A 224 12.83 -28.64 24.75
CA ALA A 224 13.41 -29.57 25.72
C ALA A 224 12.84 -30.99 25.57
N ALA A 225 11.51 -31.13 25.48
CA ALA A 225 10.86 -32.43 25.32
C ALA A 225 11.22 -33.13 24.00
N ASP A 226 11.36 -32.38 22.90
CA ASP A 226 11.77 -32.91 21.61
C ASP A 226 13.22 -33.45 21.66
N LYS A 227 14.13 -32.76 22.38
CA LYS A 227 15.51 -33.24 22.63
C LYS A 227 15.56 -34.51 23.49
N GLU A 228 14.83 -34.53 24.61
CA GLU A 228 14.74 -35.72 25.47
C GLU A 228 14.18 -36.93 24.69
N ARG A 229 13.19 -36.71 23.81
CA ARG A 229 12.65 -37.73 22.93
C ARG A 229 13.66 -38.22 21.89
N GLU A 230 14.44 -37.32 21.29
CA GLU A 230 15.51 -37.67 20.34
C GLU A 230 16.61 -38.50 21.01
N GLU A 231 17.07 -38.11 22.20
CA GLU A 231 18.04 -38.88 22.98
C GLU A 231 17.50 -40.27 23.38
N ALA A 232 16.23 -40.36 23.80
CA ALA A 232 15.59 -41.63 24.13
C ALA A 232 15.47 -42.56 22.91
N ILE A 233 15.09 -42.03 21.74
CA ILE A 233 15.04 -42.80 20.48
C ILE A 233 16.44 -43.30 20.09
N LYS A 234 17.46 -42.44 20.17
CA LYS A 234 18.84 -42.82 19.87
C LYS A 234 19.34 -43.95 20.78
N LYS A 235 19.07 -43.85 22.08
CA LYS A 235 19.42 -44.89 23.05
C LYS A 235 18.68 -46.20 22.78
N ALA A 236 17.37 -46.15 22.51
CA ALA A 236 16.59 -47.34 22.18
C ALA A 236 17.05 -48.02 20.88
N ALA A 237 17.46 -47.24 19.87
CA ALA A 237 18.03 -47.78 18.63
C ALA A 237 19.39 -48.46 18.87
N GLU A 238 20.25 -47.89 19.72
CA GLU A 238 21.54 -48.51 20.10
C GLU A 238 21.35 -49.80 20.91
N GLU A 239 20.40 -49.84 21.84
CA GLU A 239 20.04 -51.05 22.59
C GLU A 239 19.43 -52.13 21.68
N ALA A 240 18.56 -51.77 20.74
CA ALA A 240 17.99 -52.68 19.75
C ALA A 240 19.05 -53.25 18.80
N ALA A 241 20.01 -52.44 18.35
CA ALA A 241 21.12 -52.90 17.52
C ALA A 241 22.00 -53.93 18.24
N LYS A 242 22.36 -53.66 19.51
CA LYS A 242 23.11 -54.61 20.36
C LYS A 242 22.32 -55.90 20.62
N ALA A 243 21.01 -55.81 20.81
CA ALA A 243 20.16 -56.99 20.97
C ALA A 243 20.09 -57.85 19.69
N ALA A 244 20.02 -57.23 18.51
CA ALA A 244 20.05 -57.92 17.22
C ALA A 244 21.40 -58.60 16.96
N GLU A 245 22.52 -57.93 17.26
CA GLU A 245 23.87 -58.50 17.17
C GLU A 245 24.07 -59.68 18.13
N ALA A 246 23.57 -59.57 19.37
CA ALA A 246 23.60 -60.66 20.35
C ALA A 246 22.75 -61.87 19.90
N ALA A 247 21.57 -61.64 19.30
CA ALA A 247 20.72 -62.69 18.77
C ALA A 247 21.37 -63.41 17.58
N ALA A 248 22.05 -62.68 16.68
CA ALA A 248 22.82 -63.26 15.58
C ALA A 248 23.94 -64.19 16.09
N ASN A 249 24.66 -63.79 17.14
CA ASN A 249 25.72 -64.60 17.77
C ASN A 249 25.21 -65.80 18.60
N GLN A 250 23.93 -65.86 18.98
CA GLN A 250 23.37 -67.07 19.58
C GLN A 250 23.00 -68.12 18.51
N SER A 251 22.66 -67.70 17.29
CA SER A 251 22.33 -68.60 16.18
C SER A 251 23.53 -69.41 15.66
N SER A 252 24.77 -68.99 15.93
CA SER A 252 25.98 -69.77 15.61
C SER A 252 26.33 -70.80 16.69
N THR A 253 25.73 -70.72 17.88
CA THR A 253 26.10 -71.56 19.05
C THR A 253 25.16 -72.77 19.24
N THR A 254 24.22 -73.01 18.32
CA THR A 254 23.40 -74.24 18.25
C THR A 254 23.88 -75.27 17.21
N ALA A 255 25.00 -75.00 16.53
CA ALA A 255 25.64 -75.95 15.61
C ALA A 255 26.64 -76.92 16.29
N GLU A 256 27.03 -76.66 17.54
CA GLU A 256 28.00 -77.47 18.30
C GLU A 256 27.36 -78.27 19.44
N THR A 257 26.37 -79.13 19.14
CA THR A 257 25.92 -80.15 20.12
C THR A 257 25.37 -81.44 19.51
N SER A 258 25.92 -81.91 18.39
CA SER A 258 25.64 -83.28 17.88
C SER A 258 26.73 -83.87 16.97
N SER A 259 27.92 -84.16 17.51
CA SER A 259 28.90 -85.00 16.82
C SER A 259 29.77 -85.82 17.78
N THR A 260 30.05 -87.08 17.39
CA THR A 260 30.69 -88.17 18.18
C THR A 260 29.71 -88.91 19.10
N SER A 261 29.32 -90.18 18.91
CA SER A 261 29.59 -91.21 17.87
C SER A 261 28.50 -92.33 17.97
N SER A 262 28.43 -93.43 17.22
CA SER A 262 29.34 -94.05 16.25
C SER A 262 28.64 -95.04 15.28
N GLN A 263 29.33 -95.35 14.17
CA GLN A 263 29.39 -96.63 13.41
C GLN A 263 28.13 -97.47 13.04
N THR A 264 27.95 -97.57 11.70
CA THR A 264 27.79 -98.81 10.89
C THR A 264 26.53 -99.68 11.02
N SER A 265 25.71 -99.74 9.96
CA SER A 265 25.62 -100.92 9.05
C SER A 265 24.58 -100.80 7.93
N GLU A 266 24.98 -101.27 6.74
CA GLU A 266 24.23 -102.01 5.69
C GLU A 266 22.74 -101.74 5.36
N GLU A 267 22.54 -101.26 4.12
CA GLU A 267 21.74 -101.89 3.03
C GLU A 267 20.18 -101.80 2.96
N THR A 268 19.71 -101.79 1.71
CA THR A 268 18.34 -102.09 1.20
C THR A 268 17.20 -101.04 1.28
N ASN A 269 17.14 -100.21 0.23
CA ASN A 269 16.10 -100.18 -0.82
C ASN A 269 14.57 -100.08 -0.50
N THR A 270 13.94 -99.13 -1.21
CA THR A 270 12.55 -99.08 -1.77
C THR A 270 11.34 -98.50 -1.00
N THR A 271 10.67 -97.60 -1.75
CA THR A 271 9.20 -97.32 -1.85
C THR A 271 8.51 -96.32 -0.90
N THR A 272 7.99 -95.25 -1.53
CA THR A 272 6.71 -94.51 -1.26
C THR A 272 6.44 -93.94 0.14
N ASP A 273 5.81 -92.78 0.30
CA ASP A 273 4.71 -92.26 -0.54
C ASP A 273 4.64 -90.72 -0.61
N THR A 274 3.88 -90.22 -1.59
CA THR A 274 3.61 -88.78 -1.84
C THR A 274 2.11 -88.49 -1.75
N THR A 275 1.70 -87.56 -0.89
CA THR A 275 0.40 -86.85 -0.93
C THR A 275 0.52 -85.63 0.03
N THR A 276 0.46 -84.35 -0.38
CA THR A 276 -0.62 -83.60 -1.05
C THR A 276 -1.79 -83.34 -0.07
N GLN A 277 -2.36 -82.15 0.15
CA GLN A 277 -2.19 -80.76 -0.31
C GLN A 277 -2.94 -79.85 0.70
N ALA A 278 -2.61 -78.55 0.77
CA ALA A 278 -3.61 -77.50 1.05
C ALA A 278 -3.02 -76.12 0.69
N GLU A 279 -3.52 -75.53 -0.40
CA GLU A 279 -3.17 -74.19 -0.87
C GLU A 279 -4.17 -73.13 -0.34
N GLU A 280 -3.84 -71.87 -0.68
CA GLU A 280 -4.76 -70.75 -0.97
C GLU A 280 -5.24 -69.74 0.12
N ASN A 281 -5.01 -68.47 -0.26
CA ASN A 281 -5.77 -67.24 0.05
C ASN A 281 -5.74 -66.62 1.47
N ALA A 282 -5.56 -65.30 1.65
CA ALA A 282 -5.24 -64.23 0.67
C ALA A 282 -4.70 -62.92 1.32
N ALA A 283 -3.93 -62.17 0.50
CA ALA A 283 -3.90 -60.70 0.33
C ALA A 283 -3.47 -59.71 1.46
N SER A 284 -2.42 -58.93 1.11
CA SER A 284 -2.24 -57.46 1.33
C SER A 284 -2.05 -56.92 2.77
N ALA A 285 -1.05 -56.09 3.08
CA ALA A 285 -0.67 -54.89 2.33
C ALA A 285 0.76 -54.33 2.58
N ILE A 286 1.42 -54.00 1.47
CA ILE A 286 2.28 -52.81 1.23
C ILE A 286 3.56 -52.62 2.07
N VAL A 287 4.66 -52.97 1.41
CA VAL A 287 6.01 -52.40 1.58
C VAL A 287 6.14 -51.13 0.73
N ALA A 288 6.86 -50.11 1.21
CA ALA A 288 7.93 -49.37 0.51
C ALA A 288 8.02 -47.90 0.92
N GLU A 289 9.20 -47.46 1.39
CA GLU A 289 9.79 -46.19 0.93
C GLU A 289 11.31 -46.15 1.23
N THR A 290 12.14 -46.27 0.19
CA THR A 290 13.55 -45.81 0.21
C THR A 290 14.02 -45.47 -1.20
N THR A 291 14.91 -44.47 -1.29
CA THR A 291 15.81 -44.08 -2.41
C THR A 291 15.22 -43.29 -3.60
N THR A 292 15.60 -42.01 -3.86
CA THR A 292 16.89 -41.47 -4.43
C THR A 292 16.85 -41.53 -5.97
N THR A 293 17.14 -40.51 -6.82
CA THR A 293 17.73 -39.14 -6.72
C THR A 293 17.54 -38.32 -8.03
N GLU A 294 17.86 -37.01 -7.98
CA GLU A 294 18.43 -36.16 -9.07
C GLU A 294 17.62 -35.87 -10.35
N GLY A 295 17.83 -34.70 -11.02
CA GLY A 295 17.28 -34.57 -12.37
C GLY A 295 17.44 -33.32 -13.25
N THR A 296 17.43 -32.08 -12.72
CA THR A 296 17.92 -30.85 -13.44
C THR A 296 17.20 -30.32 -14.72
N THR A 297 17.21 -28.98 -14.87
CA THR A 297 17.04 -28.13 -16.09
C THR A 297 15.66 -27.80 -16.72
N GLN A 298 15.24 -26.54 -16.46
CA GLN A 298 15.05 -25.43 -17.41
C GLN A 298 13.81 -25.26 -18.34
N SER A 299 13.22 -24.06 -18.20
CA SER A 299 12.84 -23.09 -19.25
C SER A 299 11.44 -23.08 -19.87
N GLU A 300 11.10 -21.87 -20.35
CA GLU A 300 9.89 -21.43 -21.10
C GLU A 300 8.59 -21.42 -20.28
N GLU A 301 8.01 -20.27 -19.91
CA GLU A 301 7.47 -19.16 -20.73
C GLU A 301 6.26 -19.59 -21.59
N THR A 302 5.05 -19.27 -21.13
CA THR A 302 3.99 -18.67 -21.98
C THR A 302 2.98 -17.90 -21.15
N THR A 303 2.50 -16.80 -21.72
CA THR A 303 1.36 -16.00 -21.28
C THR A 303 0.03 -16.77 -21.37
N GLY A 304 -0.95 -16.42 -20.54
CA GLY A 304 -2.22 -17.16 -20.43
C GLY A 304 -3.36 -16.34 -19.81
N THR A 305 -3.79 -15.29 -20.48
CA THR A 305 -4.98 -14.51 -20.13
C THR A 305 -6.25 -15.37 -20.15
N SER A 306 -7.11 -15.27 -19.14
CA SER A 306 -8.51 -15.70 -19.22
C SER A 306 -9.44 -14.58 -18.77
N PRO A 307 -10.47 -14.21 -19.56
CA PRO A 307 -11.44 -13.19 -19.20
C PRO A 307 -12.52 -13.75 -18.27
N ILE A 308 -13.14 -12.88 -17.47
CA ILE A 308 -14.40 -13.18 -16.78
C ILE A 308 -15.53 -12.67 -17.69
N GLU A 309 -16.53 -13.52 -17.94
CA GLU A 309 -17.59 -13.27 -18.92
C GLU A 309 -18.52 -12.12 -18.55
N GLU A 310 -18.93 -11.41 -19.60
CA GLU A 310 -19.94 -10.37 -19.63
C GLU A 310 -21.34 -11.00 -19.66
N VAL A 311 -22.13 -10.85 -18.58
CA VAL A 311 -23.54 -11.25 -18.57
C VAL A 311 -24.39 -10.12 -19.14
N VAL A 312 -24.65 -10.18 -20.44
CA VAL A 312 -25.73 -9.40 -21.08
C VAL A 312 -27.06 -10.11 -20.81
N SER A 313 -27.97 -9.44 -20.11
CA SER A 313 -29.39 -9.77 -20.14
C SER A 313 -30.22 -8.49 -20.32
N GLY A 314 -30.74 -8.30 -21.53
CA GLY A 314 -31.84 -7.39 -21.78
C GLY A 314 -32.80 -8.05 -22.75
N GLU A 315 -34.09 -8.05 -22.41
CA GLU A 315 -35.18 -7.92 -23.39
C GLU A 315 -36.41 -7.31 -22.70
N GLU A 316 -37.27 -6.69 -23.50
CA GLU A 316 -38.34 -5.77 -23.09
C GLU A 316 -39.64 -6.47 -22.67
N ALA A 317 -40.45 -5.79 -21.83
CA ALA A 317 -41.92 -5.72 -21.93
C ALA A 317 -42.48 -4.55 -21.09
#